data_AF-A0A934LYJ5-F1
#
_entry.id   AF-A0A934LYJ5-F1
#
_cell.length_a   1.000
_cell.length_b   1.000
_cell.length_c   1.000
_cell.angle_alpha   90.00
_cell.angle_beta   90.00
_cell.angle_gamma   90.00
#
_symmetry.space_group_name_H-M   'P 1'
#
loop_
_entity.id
_entity.type
_entity.pdbx_description
1 polymer ?
#
loop_
_entity_poly.entity_id
_entity_poly.type
_entity_poly.pdbx_seq_one_letter_code
_entity_poly.pdbx_strand_id
1 'polypeptide(L)'
;MALSGSCIGASCAKRSLSQWRTSWGDADSDTLFDLPILRDRSRDLIRNAPLATGAINTVCTNVVGTGLILQSRIDRETLGMDEVEAVCLLKSFKEPLIYSFFCHSEHIRGVYPERNERAQCKLREESVSFFY
;
A
#
# COMPACT_ATOMS: atom_id res chain seq x y z
N MET A 1 28.23 22.07 -28.54
CA MET A 1 26.98 22.55 -29.17
C MET A 1 26.03 21.39 -29.31
N ALA A 2 24.87 21.44 -28.63
CA ALA A 2 23.75 20.55 -28.90
C ALA A 2 22.89 21.21 -29.98
N LEU A 3 22.98 20.72 -31.22
CA LEU A 3 22.09 21.09 -32.30
C LEU A 3 20.84 20.21 -32.18
N SER A 4 19.69 20.84 -31.96
CA SER A 4 18.34 20.35 -32.24
C SER A 4 18.06 18.85 -32.06
N GLY A 5 17.40 18.50 -30.95
CA GLY A 5 16.23 17.61 -31.03
C GLY A 5 16.38 16.11 -30.76
N SER A 6 17.54 15.57 -30.37
CA SER A 6 17.61 14.16 -29.97
C SER A 6 18.53 13.94 -28.77
N CYS A 7 18.13 13.04 -27.87
CA CYS A 7 18.78 12.79 -26.59
C CYS A 7 20.29 12.51 -26.76
N ILE A 8 21.13 13.25 -26.02
CA ILE A 8 22.60 13.06 -26.01
C ILE A 8 22.99 11.63 -25.56
N GLY A 9 22.11 10.98 -24.80
CA GLY A 9 22.25 9.59 -24.35
C GLY A 9 22.08 8.53 -25.44
N ALA A 10 21.46 8.86 -26.57
CA ALA A 10 21.30 7.95 -27.71
C ALA A 10 22.42 8.10 -28.76
N SER A 11 23.46 8.90 -28.47
CA SER A 11 24.54 9.15 -29.42
C SER A 11 25.52 7.98 -29.46
N CYS A 12 25.52 7.24 -30.58
CA CYS A 12 26.52 6.21 -30.85
C CYS A 12 27.92 6.78 -31.19
N ALA A 13 28.01 8.07 -31.51
CA ALA A 13 29.26 8.74 -31.88
C ALA A 13 30.03 9.30 -30.65
N LYS A 14 29.36 9.47 -29.51
CA LYS A 14 29.99 10.01 -28.30
C LYS A 14 30.91 8.97 -27.69
N ARG A 15 32.19 9.32 -27.44
CA ARG A 15 33.20 8.40 -26.87
C ARG A 15 32.77 7.73 -25.56
N SER A 16 32.01 8.42 -24.70
CA SER A 16 31.53 7.84 -23.44
C SER A 16 30.41 6.79 -23.63
N LEU A 17 29.74 6.79 -24.78
CA LEU A 17 28.60 5.93 -25.10
C LEU A 17 28.88 4.99 -26.28
N SER A 18 30.05 5.07 -26.91
CA SER A 18 30.37 4.26 -28.09
C SER A 18 30.44 2.76 -27.81
N GLN A 19 30.66 2.37 -26.55
CA GLN A 19 30.62 0.98 -26.07
C GLN A 19 29.27 0.60 -25.45
N TRP A 20 28.33 1.55 -25.34
CA TRP A 20 26.98 1.29 -24.86
C TRP A 20 26.15 0.71 -26.01
N ARG A 21 26.40 -0.55 -26.35
CA ARG A 21 25.63 -1.28 -27.37
C ARG A 21 24.60 -2.16 -26.69
N THR A 22 23.33 -1.76 -26.79
CA THR A 22 22.20 -2.57 -26.34
C THR A 22 21.69 -3.42 -27.50
N SER A 23 21.28 -4.65 -27.21
CA SER A 23 20.47 -5.41 -28.15
C SER A 23 19.05 -4.85 -28.15
N TRP A 24 18.36 -4.94 -29.28
CA TRP A 24 16.94 -4.65 -29.37
C TRP A 24 16.19 -5.97 -29.19
N GLY A 25 15.21 -5.99 -28.30
CA GLY A 25 14.43 -7.19 -27.97
C GLY A 25 13.12 -6.81 -27.29
N ASP A 26 12.23 -7.78 -27.14
CA ASP A 26 11.02 -7.63 -26.34
C ASP A 26 11.39 -7.73 -24.85
N ALA A 27 10.58 -7.14 -23.97
CA ALA A 27 10.84 -7.16 -22.52
C ALA A 27 11.02 -8.59 -21.96
N ASP A 28 10.29 -9.55 -22.56
CA ASP A 28 10.36 -10.96 -22.20
C ASP A 28 11.69 -11.60 -22.61
N SER A 29 12.20 -11.33 -23.82
CA SER A 29 13.49 -11.88 -24.27
C SER A 29 14.66 -11.35 -23.45
N ASP A 30 14.55 -10.11 -22.94
CA ASP A 30 15.61 -9.50 -22.14
C ASP A 30 15.58 -9.95 -20.68
N THR A 31 14.41 -10.31 -20.14
CA THR A 31 14.25 -10.60 -18.71
C THR A 31 14.21 -12.09 -18.40
N LEU A 32 13.55 -12.91 -19.22
CA LEU A 32 13.20 -14.28 -18.85
C LEU A 32 14.42 -15.19 -18.63
N PHE A 33 15.48 -15.03 -19.43
CA PHE A 33 16.68 -15.85 -19.31
C PHE A 33 17.45 -15.57 -18.02
N ASP A 34 17.53 -14.30 -17.61
CA ASP A 34 18.29 -13.86 -16.43
C ASP A 34 17.45 -13.85 -15.13
N LEU A 35 16.13 -13.95 -15.24
CA LEU A 35 15.18 -13.91 -14.15
C LEU A 35 15.51 -14.81 -12.95
N PRO A 36 15.93 -16.10 -13.10
CA PRO A 36 16.26 -16.92 -11.95
C PRO A 36 17.45 -16.35 -11.15
N ILE A 37 18.48 -15.87 -11.84
CA ILE A 37 19.69 -15.30 -11.22
C ILE A 37 19.36 -13.95 -10.57
N LEU A 38 18.58 -13.10 -11.23
CA LEU A 38 18.15 -11.82 -10.68
C LEU A 38 17.33 -12.00 -9.40
N ARG A 39 16.43 -12.99 -9.35
CA ARG A 39 15.65 -13.29 -8.15
C ARG A 39 16.51 -13.80 -7.00
N ASP A 40 17.53 -14.59 -7.29
CA ASP A 40 18.46 -15.07 -6.26
C ASP A 40 19.28 -13.91 -5.68
N ARG A 41 19.87 -13.07 -6.55
CA ARG A 41 20.59 -11.86 -6.14
C ARG A 41 19.72 -10.85 -5.39
N SER A 42 18.46 -10.69 -5.78
CA SER A 42 17.51 -9.82 -5.07
C SER A 42 17.28 -10.30 -3.64
N ARG A 43 17.10 -11.61 -3.43
CA ARG A 43 16.94 -12.19 -2.09
C ARG A 43 18.20 -12.04 -1.23
N ASP A 44 19.37 -12.21 -1.83
CA ASP A 44 20.65 -11.99 -1.16
C ASP A 44 20.80 -10.53 -0.71
N LEU A 45 20.52 -9.56 -1.60
CA LEU A 45 20.56 -8.13 -1.29
C LEU A 45 19.62 -7.76 -0.14
N ILE A 46 18.41 -8.33 -0.08
CA ILE A 46 17.47 -8.05 1.01
C ILE A 46 18.02 -8.47 2.37
N ARG A 47 18.83 -9.54 2.43
CA ARG A 47 19.41 -10.07 3.68
C ARG A 47 20.70 -9.35 4.07
N ASN A 48 21.53 -9.01 3.09
CA ASN A 48 22.91 -8.56 3.33
C ASN A 48 23.11 -7.05 3.14
N ALA A 49 22.22 -6.35 2.43
CA ALA A 49 22.37 -4.94 2.12
C ALA A 49 21.22 -4.09 2.75
N PRO A 50 21.49 -3.34 3.84
CA PRO A 50 20.45 -2.58 4.54
C PRO A 50 19.80 -1.48 3.67
N LEU A 51 20.52 -0.99 2.65
CA LEU A 51 19.97 -0.04 1.69
C LEU A 51 18.84 -0.65 0.86
N ALA A 52 18.97 -1.91 0.45
CA ALA A 52 17.93 -2.61 -0.30
C ALA A 52 16.70 -2.87 0.58
N THR A 53 16.90 -3.29 1.83
CA THR A 53 15.83 -3.48 2.81
C THR A 53 15.09 -2.16 3.08
N GLY A 54 15.82 -1.06 3.29
CA GLY A 54 15.24 0.26 3.53
C GLY A 54 14.45 0.78 2.32
N ALA A 55 14.94 0.57 1.10
CA ALA A 55 14.25 0.96 -0.12
C ALA A 55 12.91 0.22 -0.28
N ILE A 56 12.89 -1.10 -0.04
CA ILE A 56 11.66 -1.90 -0.10
C ILE A 56 10.66 -1.42 0.96
N ASN A 57 11.10 -1.24 2.20
CA ASN A 57 10.23 -0.78 3.28
C ASN A 57 9.63 0.59 2.98
N THR A 58 10.42 1.52 2.43
CA THR A 58 9.94 2.86 2.05
C THR A 58 8.84 2.78 0.99
N VAL A 59 8.98 1.91 0.00
CA VAL A 59 7.95 1.71 -1.03
C VAL A 59 6.70 1.08 -0.39
N CYS A 60 6.86 0.05 0.44
CA CYS A 60 5.74 -0.58 1.14
C CYS A 60 4.96 0.41 2.03
N THR A 61 5.65 1.22 2.82
CA THR A 61 5.00 2.22 3.70
C THR A 61 4.31 3.31 2.91
N ASN A 62 4.88 3.75 1.78
CA ASN A 62 4.32 4.87 1.02
C ASN A 62 3.20 4.43 0.07
N VAL A 63 3.29 3.23 -0.49
CA VAL A 63 2.31 2.72 -1.48
C VAL A 63 1.14 2.01 -0.81
N VAL A 64 1.41 1.14 0.17
CA VAL A 64 0.35 0.39 0.86
C VAL A 64 -0.23 1.19 2.02
N GLY A 65 0.62 1.93 2.74
CA GLY A 65 0.21 2.73 3.89
C GLY A 65 -0.46 1.89 4.98
N THR A 66 -1.42 2.48 5.68
CA THR A 66 -2.26 1.82 6.69
C THR A 66 -3.33 0.89 6.09
N GLY A 67 -3.33 0.69 4.77
CA GLY A 67 -4.27 -0.16 4.05
C GLY A 67 -5.46 0.57 3.42
N LEU A 68 -6.23 -0.18 2.63
CA LEU A 68 -7.47 0.31 2.00
C LEU A 68 -8.63 0.21 2.99
N ILE A 69 -9.30 1.32 3.25
CA ILE A 69 -10.51 1.36 4.09
C ILE A 69 -11.74 1.31 3.18
N LEU A 70 -12.64 0.38 3.45
CA LEU A 70 -13.93 0.29 2.76
C LEU A 70 -14.76 1.56 3.02
N GLN A 71 -15.01 2.34 1.97
CA GLN A 71 -15.99 3.43 1.99
C GLN A 71 -17.36 2.89 1.56
N SER A 72 -18.04 2.15 2.45
CA SER A 72 -19.42 1.74 2.21
C SER A 72 -20.38 2.91 2.37
N ARG A 73 -21.36 2.98 1.48
CA ARG A 73 -22.56 3.83 1.61
C ARG A 73 -23.76 2.91 1.67
N ILE A 74 -24.58 3.06 2.70
CA ILE A 74 -25.81 2.28 2.86
C ILE A 74 -26.92 2.97 2.05
N ASP A 75 -27.59 2.21 1.21
CA ASP A 75 -28.76 2.68 0.47
C ASP A 75 -30.03 2.54 1.34
N ARG A 76 -30.39 3.64 2.00
CA ARG A 76 -31.51 3.72 2.94
C ARG A 76 -32.88 3.47 2.30
N GLU A 77 -33.06 3.78 1.02
CA GLU A 77 -34.37 3.70 0.35
C GLU A 77 -34.74 2.25 0.04
N THR A 78 -33.75 1.46 -0.37
CA THR A 78 -33.92 0.02 -0.61
C THR A 78 -34.10 -0.78 0.68
N LEU A 79 -33.48 -0.31 1.77
CA LEU A 79 -33.49 -1.00 3.06
C LEU A 79 -34.64 -0.57 3.98
N GLY A 80 -35.36 0.51 3.65
CA GLY A 80 -36.48 1.01 4.47
C GLY A 80 -36.06 1.43 5.88
N MET A 81 -34.80 1.84 6.06
CA MET A 81 -34.23 2.22 7.35
C MET A 81 -34.29 3.73 7.57
N ASP A 82 -34.41 4.13 8.83
CA ASP A 82 -34.28 5.53 9.22
C ASP A 82 -32.80 6.00 9.18
N GLU A 83 -32.57 7.31 9.05
CA GLU A 83 -31.22 7.88 8.90
C GLU A 83 -30.31 7.51 10.09
N VAL A 84 -30.88 7.47 11.30
CA VAL A 84 -30.13 7.13 12.52
C VAL A 84 -29.70 5.67 12.51
N GLU A 85 -30.57 4.76 12.07
CA GLU A 85 -30.29 3.33 11.99
C GLU A 85 -29.18 3.03 10.98
N ALA A 86 -29.23 3.66 9.80
CA ALA A 86 -28.21 3.50 8.77
C ALA A 86 -26.82 3.97 9.25
N VAL A 87 -26.74 5.08 9.99
CA VAL A 87 -25.48 5.59 10.54
C VAL A 87 -24.94 4.66 11.63
N CYS A 88 -25.80 4.17 12.52
CA CYS A 88 -25.41 3.19 13.55
C CYS A 88 -24.88 1.89 12.95
N LEU A 89 -25.50 1.41 11.87
CA LEU A 89 -25.10 0.22 11.14
C LEU A 89 -23.74 0.45 10.41
N LEU A 90 -23.54 1.63 9.82
CA LEU A 90 -22.24 1.99 9.25
C LEU A 90 -21.12 1.99 10.31
N LYS A 91 -21.38 2.53 11.50
CA LYS A 91 -20.40 2.57 12.59
C LYS A 91 -20.03 1.17 13.08
N SER A 92 -21.02 0.29 13.26
CA SER A 92 -20.80 -1.07 13.73
C SER A 92 -19.98 -1.92 12.74
N PHE A 93 -20.02 -1.64 11.44
CA PHE A 93 -19.12 -2.29 10.47
C PHE A 93 -17.72 -1.67 10.42
N LYS A 94 -17.58 -0.35 10.54
CA LYS A 94 -16.30 0.33 10.39
C LYS A 94 -15.35 0.08 11.57
N GLU A 95 -15.83 0.19 12.79
CA GLU A 95 -15.03 0.07 14.00
C GLU A 95 -14.30 -1.29 14.14
N PRO A 96 -14.95 -2.45 13.97
CA PRO A 96 -14.26 -3.74 14.09
C PRO A 96 -13.32 -4.02 12.92
N LEU A 97 -13.59 -3.51 11.71
CA LEU A 97 -12.72 -3.72 10.55
C LEU A 97 -11.42 -2.94 10.65
N ILE A 98 -11.45 -1.71 11.19
CA ILE A 98 -10.23 -0.95 11.48
C ILE A 98 -9.38 -1.70 12.52
N TYR A 99 -10.02 -2.19 13.58
CA TYR A 99 -9.32 -2.91 14.65
C TYR A 99 -8.75 -4.25 14.18
N SER A 100 -9.50 -5.06 13.42
CA SER A 100 -8.98 -6.35 12.93
C SER A 100 -7.84 -6.19 11.92
N PHE A 101 -7.92 -5.20 11.03
CA PHE A 101 -6.89 -4.95 10.03
C PHE A 101 -5.59 -4.45 10.68
N PHE A 102 -5.70 -3.52 11.64
CA PHE A 102 -4.56 -3.07 12.45
C PHE A 102 -3.96 -4.23 13.27
N CYS A 103 -4.79 -5.05 13.90
CA CYS A 103 -4.36 -6.17 14.73
C CYS A 103 -3.75 -7.33 13.92
N HIS A 104 -4.09 -7.50 12.64
CA HIS A 104 -3.44 -8.49 11.77
C HIS A 104 -2.06 -8.05 11.25
N SER A 105 -1.79 -6.74 11.21
CA SER A 105 -0.44 -6.22 10.91
C SER A 105 0.51 -6.33 12.11
N GLU A 106 -0.02 -6.38 13.33
CA GLU A 106 0.74 -6.58 14.57
C GLU A 106 0.62 -8.02 15.07
N HIS A 107 1.05 -9.00 14.26
CA HIS A 107 1.26 -10.38 14.73
C HIS A 107 2.55 -10.52 15.55
N ILE A 108 2.81 -9.61 16.50
CA ILE A 108 3.81 -9.75 17.56
C ILE A 108 3.18 -9.28 18.88
N ARG A 109 2.84 -10.27 19.72
CA ARG A 109 2.39 -10.22 21.13
C ARG A 109 0.89 -10.10 21.35
N GLY A 110 0.31 -11.26 21.63
CA GLY A 110 -1.06 -11.43 22.07
C GLY A 110 -1.37 -10.71 23.38
N VAL A 111 -2.31 -9.78 23.29
CA VAL A 111 -3.18 -9.37 24.38
C VAL A 111 -4.54 -9.04 23.74
N TYR A 112 -5.42 -10.03 23.65
CA TYR A 112 -6.83 -9.78 23.32
C TYR A 112 -7.59 -9.53 24.63
N PRO A 113 -8.25 -8.37 24.83
CA PRO A 113 -9.28 -8.26 25.85
C PRO A 113 -10.61 -8.83 25.32
N GLU A 114 -11.22 -9.67 26.14
CA GLU A 114 -12.45 -10.42 25.87
C GLU A 114 -13.63 -9.54 25.44
N ARG A 115 -14.35 -10.03 24.43
CA ARG A 115 -15.52 -9.44 23.77
C ARG A 115 -16.71 -9.38 24.73
N ASN A 116 -16.84 -8.31 25.50
CA ASN A 116 -17.98 -8.12 26.41
C ASN A 116 -19.21 -7.56 25.68
N GLU A 117 -20.31 -8.31 25.75
CA GLU A 117 -21.61 -8.16 25.07
C GLU A 117 -22.47 -6.95 25.51
N ARG A 118 -21.89 -5.75 25.70
CA ARG A 118 -22.63 -4.58 26.22
C ARG A 118 -22.43 -3.27 25.48
N ALA A 119 -22.34 -3.30 24.15
CA ALA A 119 -22.63 -2.12 23.34
C ALA A 119 -24.15 -2.01 23.08
N GLN A 120 -24.94 -2.05 24.16
CA GLN A 120 -26.28 -1.48 24.10
C GLN A 120 -26.12 -0.01 23.78
N CYS A 121 -26.80 0.43 22.73
CA CYS A 121 -26.94 1.80 22.30
C CYS A 121 -27.44 2.67 23.47
N LYS A 122 -26.52 3.16 24.31
CA LYS A 122 -26.81 4.20 25.30
C LYS A 122 -26.61 5.52 24.59
N LEU A 123 -27.71 6.02 24.06
CA LEU A 123 -27.96 7.46 23.90
C LEU A 123 -27.56 8.12 25.23
N ARG A 124 -26.40 8.75 25.25
CA ARG A 124 -26.04 9.71 26.28
C ARG A 124 -25.41 10.90 25.59
N GLU A 125 -26.17 11.98 25.65
CA GLU A 125 -25.77 13.34 25.38
C GLU A 125 -24.44 13.64 26.07
N GLU A 126 -23.36 13.68 25.31
CA GLU A 126 -22.20 14.48 25.67
C GLU A 126 -21.85 15.34 24.46
N SER A 127 -22.51 16.49 24.42
CA SER A 127 -21.90 17.72 23.93
C SER A 127 -20.50 17.83 24.53
N VAL A 128 -19.46 17.98 23.71
CA VAL A 128 -18.33 18.92 23.85
C VAL A 128 -17.25 18.56 22.83
N SER A 129 -17.08 19.48 21.88
CA SER A 129 -15.86 20.07 21.31
C SER A 129 -14.49 19.35 21.37
N PHE A 130 -13.63 19.78 20.43
CA PHE A 130 -12.18 19.57 20.25
C PHE A 130 -11.80 18.37 19.36
N PHE A 131 -10.96 18.48 18.34
CA PHE A 131 -10.15 19.59 17.79
C PHE A 131 -9.75 19.21 16.35
N TYR A 132 -9.21 20.19 15.63
CA TYR A 132 -8.51 20.13 14.34
C TYR A 132 -7.99 18.76 13.87
#